data_AF-A0A173SKS2-F1
#
_entry.id   AF-A0A173SKS2-F1
#
_cell.length_a   1.000
_cell.length_b   1.000
_cell.length_c   1.000
_cell.angle_alpha   90.00
_cell.angle_beta   90.00
_cell.angle_gamma   90.00
#
_symmetry.space_group_name_H-M   'P 1'
#
loop_
_entity.id
_entity.type
_entity.pdbx_description
1 polymer ?
#
loop_
_entity_poly.entity_id
_entity_poly.type
_entity_poly.pdbx_seq_one_letter_code
_entity_poly.pdbx_strand_id
1 'polypeptide(L)'
;MLGNKKGKMICGYVPDYVLFDLETTGTSCIYDEVIEISAVKVRSGKVVEEFSQLVNPKRPIPYAASMVNHISDEMVANEPDFGQVLPEFLTFAGDDILVGHNIQTFDMKFLYRDCERLFQQKLTNDYVDTLRVAKLCFPEWRHRRLSDLAEHYGISTRGAHRALTDCKMNQQVFEYLAKELEKMPAAKKQSKEKICPECGLPMKKRNGRFGEFWGCTGYPDCRHTENT
;
A
#
# COMPACT_ATOMS: atom_id res chain seq x y z
N MET A 1 2.31 14.13 -10.35
CA MET A 1 1.76 13.45 -9.15
C MET A 1 0.24 13.61 -8.92
N LEU A 2 -0.36 14.79 -9.13
CA LEU A 2 -1.83 14.97 -8.99
C LEU A 2 -2.50 15.24 -10.35
N GLY A 3 -3.72 14.73 -10.55
CA GLY A 3 -4.44 14.89 -11.80
C GLY A 3 -5.82 14.22 -11.82
N ASN A 4 -6.33 13.93 -13.01
CA ASN A 4 -7.73 13.49 -13.18
C ASN A 4 -7.92 11.96 -13.20
N LYS A 5 -6.83 11.19 -13.19
CA LYS A 5 -6.83 9.73 -13.29
C LYS A 5 -6.02 9.12 -12.15
N LYS A 6 -6.52 8.04 -11.55
CA LYS A 6 -5.76 7.25 -10.57
C LYS A 6 -4.61 6.53 -11.29
N GLY A 7 -3.48 6.38 -10.59
CA GLY A 7 -2.40 5.52 -11.06
C GLY A 7 -2.81 4.06 -11.14
N LYS A 8 -2.05 3.28 -11.90
CA LYS A 8 -2.28 1.86 -12.15
C LYS A 8 -1.46 1.01 -11.19
N MET A 9 -2.01 -0.14 -10.84
CA MET A 9 -1.25 -1.14 -10.10
C MET A 9 -0.29 -1.87 -11.05
N ILE A 10 0.97 -1.98 -10.66
CA ILE A 10 2.00 -2.75 -11.33
C ILE A 10 2.14 -4.10 -10.59
N CYS A 11 2.04 -5.19 -11.34
CA CYS A 11 2.29 -6.54 -10.83
C CYS A 11 3.73 -6.96 -11.16
N GLY A 12 4.71 -6.55 -10.35
CA GLY A 12 6.12 -6.89 -10.60
C GLY A 12 7.08 -6.15 -9.69
N TYR A 13 8.36 -6.15 -10.09
CA TYR A 13 9.42 -5.39 -9.44
C TYR A 13 9.78 -4.14 -10.24
N VAL A 14 10.15 -3.08 -9.53
CA VAL A 14 10.73 -1.85 -10.08
C VAL A 14 11.96 -1.48 -9.26
N PRO A 15 13.06 -0.99 -9.87
CA PRO A 15 14.32 -0.75 -9.14
C PRO A 15 14.32 0.56 -8.34
N ASP A 16 13.51 1.53 -8.76
CA ASP A 16 13.43 2.86 -8.17
C ASP A 16 11.98 3.14 -7.76
N TYR A 17 11.78 3.43 -6.48
CA TYR A 17 10.45 3.55 -5.90
C TYR A 17 10.47 4.32 -4.59
N VAL A 18 9.28 4.70 -4.11
CA VAL A 18 9.05 5.15 -2.75
C VAL A 18 8.15 4.15 -2.06
N LEU A 19 8.68 3.51 -1.02
CA LEU A 19 7.91 2.59 -0.20
C LEU A 19 7.38 3.34 1.00
N PHE A 20 6.08 3.24 1.26
CA PHE A 20 5.45 3.93 2.39
C PHE A 20 4.46 3.03 3.13
N ASP A 21 4.12 3.45 4.34
CA ASP A 21 3.18 2.81 5.26
C ASP A 21 2.45 3.88 6.08
N LEU A 22 1.16 3.64 6.37
CA LEU A 22 0.33 4.51 7.19
C LEU A 22 -0.12 3.82 8.47
N GLU A 23 -0.07 4.58 9.56
CA GLU A 23 -0.82 4.25 10.78
C GLU A 23 -2.05 5.14 10.86
N THR A 24 -3.16 4.59 11.34
CA THR A 24 -4.46 5.27 11.34
C THR A 24 -5.23 5.05 12.64
N THR A 25 -6.28 5.83 12.85
CA THR A 25 -7.22 5.64 13.98
C THR A 25 -8.11 4.39 13.83
N GLY A 26 -8.01 3.66 12.72
CA GLY A 26 -8.85 2.51 12.40
C GLY A 26 -8.79 2.12 10.92
N THR A 27 -9.53 1.07 10.53
CA THR A 27 -9.35 0.44 9.22
C THR A 27 -10.16 1.05 8.07
N SER A 28 -11.02 2.03 8.33
CA SER A 28 -11.94 2.60 7.34
C SER A 28 -11.45 3.95 6.83
N CYS A 29 -11.05 4.03 5.56
CA CYS A 29 -10.74 5.33 4.96
C CYS A 29 -11.94 6.29 4.95
N ILE A 30 -13.19 5.83 5.14
CA ILE A 30 -14.34 6.73 5.19
C ILE A 30 -14.44 7.43 6.55
N TYR A 31 -14.05 6.76 7.64
CA TYR A 31 -14.35 7.19 9.01
C TYR A 31 -13.12 7.43 9.88
N ASP A 32 -11.96 6.93 9.50
CA ASP A 32 -10.73 6.97 10.29
C ASP A 32 -9.73 7.97 9.71
N GLU A 33 -8.80 8.44 10.52
CA GLU A 33 -7.80 9.44 10.11
C GLU A 33 -6.38 8.88 10.22
N VAL A 34 -5.46 9.44 9.44
CA VAL A 34 -4.03 9.11 9.47
C VAL A 34 -3.40 9.71 10.72
N ILE A 35 -2.54 8.94 11.40
CA ILE A 35 -1.81 9.35 12.61
C ILE A 35 -0.28 9.21 12.50
N GLU A 36 0.22 8.46 11.51
CA GLU A 36 1.63 8.45 11.12
C GLU A 36 1.69 8.15 9.62
N ILE A 37 2.64 8.77 8.94
CA ILE A 37 3.07 8.36 7.60
C ILE A 37 4.58 8.22 7.61
N SER A 38 5.07 7.08 7.15
CA SER A 38 6.51 6.85 6.98
C SER A 38 6.80 6.32 5.59
N ALA A 39 7.98 6.67 5.08
CA ALA A 39 8.42 6.27 3.76
C ALA A 39 9.95 6.18 3.65
N VAL A 40 10.39 5.33 2.73
CA VAL A 40 11.78 5.24 2.28
C VAL A 40 11.84 5.39 0.77
N LYS A 41 12.70 6.27 0.29
CA LYS A 41 13.01 6.40 -1.13
C LYS A 41 14.13 5.44 -1.46
N VAL A 42 13.92 4.62 -2.48
CA VAL A 42 14.84 3.56 -2.88
C VAL A 42 15.31 3.82 -4.30
N ARG A 43 16.62 3.68 -4.51
CA ARG A 43 17.25 3.71 -5.83
C ARG A 43 18.15 2.50 -5.97
N SER A 44 17.93 1.72 -7.03
CA SER A 44 18.70 0.50 -7.30
C SER A 44 18.87 -0.39 -6.06
N GLY A 45 17.76 -0.62 -5.34
CA GLY A 45 17.70 -1.47 -4.15
C GLY A 45 18.32 -0.88 -2.87
N LYS A 46 18.75 0.38 -2.88
CA LYS A 46 19.30 1.07 -1.69
C LYS A 46 18.39 2.19 -1.23
N VAL A 47 18.14 2.27 0.07
CA VAL A 47 17.49 3.43 0.69
C VAL A 47 18.42 4.64 0.55
N VAL A 48 17.91 5.72 -0.06
CA VAL A 48 18.64 6.98 -0.28
C VAL A 48 18.07 8.14 0.52
N GLU A 49 16.82 8.04 0.97
CA GLU A 49 16.13 9.08 1.71
C GLU A 49 15.03 8.46 2.58
N GLU A 50 14.73 9.08 3.72
CA GLU A 50 13.70 8.63 4.66
C GLU A 50 12.77 9.80 4.99
N PHE A 51 11.49 9.52 5.15
CA PHE A 51 10.46 10.46 5.58
C PHE A 51 9.62 9.79 6.67
N SER A 52 9.34 10.48 7.77
CA SER A 52 8.49 9.97 8.83
C SER A 52 7.90 11.14 9.60
N GLN A 53 6.58 11.14 9.76
CA GLN A 53 5.87 12.22 10.42
C GLN A 53 4.65 11.67 11.17
N LEU A 54 4.58 11.97 12.47
CA LEU A 54 3.35 11.79 13.25
C LEU A 54 2.34 12.86 12.85
N VAL A 55 1.07 12.52 12.96
CA VAL A 55 -0.03 13.34 12.47
C VAL A 55 -1.08 13.49 13.57
N ASN A 56 -1.48 14.72 13.84
CA ASN A 56 -2.60 15.01 14.72
C ASN A 56 -3.92 14.76 13.96
N PRO A 57 -4.71 13.73 14.33
CA PRO A 57 -5.93 13.40 13.61
C PRO A 57 -7.11 14.33 13.97
N LYS A 58 -6.89 15.31 14.86
CA LYS A 58 -7.92 16.25 15.38
C LYS A 58 -9.11 15.54 16.05
N ARG A 59 -8.87 14.34 16.57
CA ARG A 59 -9.84 13.49 17.30
C ARG A 59 -9.10 12.55 18.26
N PRO A 60 -9.79 11.99 19.25
CA PRO A 60 -9.21 10.91 20.05
C PRO A 60 -8.87 9.68 19.20
N ILE A 61 -7.72 9.07 19.46
CA ILE A 61 -7.31 7.80 18.87
C ILE A 61 -8.02 6.66 19.61
N PRO A 62 -8.79 5.79 18.91
CA PRO A 62 -9.41 4.64 19.55
C PRO A 62 -8.36 3.71 20.18
N TYR A 63 -8.62 3.24 21.40
CA TYR A 63 -7.70 2.36 22.14
C TYR A 63 -7.24 1.13 21.33
N ALA A 64 -8.13 0.55 20.53
CA ALA A 64 -7.78 -0.59 19.68
C ALA A 64 -6.72 -0.25 18.61
N ALA A 65 -6.69 0.97 18.09
CA ALA A 65 -5.65 1.42 17.17
C ALA A 65 -4.32 1.61 17.90
N SER A 66 -4.32 2.31 19.04
CA SER A 66 -3.12 2.49 19.88
C SER A 66 -2.52 1.17 20.38
N MET A 67 -3.34 0.12 20.57
CA MET A 67 -2.87 -1.22 20.92
C MET A 67 -2.06 -1.90 19.80
N VAL A 68 -2.28 -1.51 18.54
CA VAL A 68 -1.62 -2.08 17.37
C VAL A 68 -0.39 -1.27 16.98
N ASN A 69 -0.50 0.05 16.94
CA ASN A 69 0.54 0.93 16.42
C ASN A 69 1.33 1.68 17.50
N HIS A 70 0.91 1.56 18.76
CA HIS A 70 1.58 2.17 19.91
C HIS A 70 1.66 3.70 19.87
N ILE A 71 0.77 4.35 19.11
CA ILE A 71 0.65 5.82 19.06
C ILE A 71 -0.50 6.26 19.98
N SER A 72 -0.19 7.16 20.92
CA SER A 72 -1.16 7.73 21.86
C SER A 72 -1.57 9.14 21.49
N ASP A 73 -2.68 9.61 22.07
CA ASP A 73 -3.17 10.99 21.87
C ASP A 73 -2.13 12.03 22.29
N GLU A 74 -1.36 11.76 23.35
CA GLU A 74 -0.32 12.67 23.84
C GLU A 74 0.84 12.80 22.85
N MET A 75 1.17 11.72 22.13
CA MET A 75 2.25 11.74 21.13
C MET A 75 1.91 12.63 19.95
N VAL A 76 0.63 12.72 19.56
CA VAL A 76 0.20 13.46 18.37
C VAL A 76 -0.41 14.83 18.67
N ALA A 77 -0.57 15.19 19.95
CA ALA A 77 -1.31 16.39 20.35
C ALA A 77 -0.76 17.69 19.72
N ASN A 78 0.57 17.80 19.59
CA ASN A 78 1.25 18.98 19.05
C ASN A 78 1.77 18.79 17.61
N GLU A 79 1.48 17.65 17.00
CA GLU A 79 1.92 17.33 15.64
C GLU A 79 1.07 18.06 14.59
N PRO A 80 1.59 18.27 13.36
CA PRO A 80 0.83 18.82 12.25
C PRO A 80 -0.37 17.93 11.89
N ASP A 81 -1.42 18.52 11.31
CA ASP A 81 -2.50 17.72 10.74
C ASP A 81 -2.14 17.15 9.36
N PHE A 82 -2.94 16.19 8.90
CA PHE A 82 -2.63 15.50 7.64
C PHE A 82 -2.68 16.42 6.42
N GLY A 83 -3.42 17.53 6.48
CA GLY A 83 -3.45 18.52 5.42
C GLY A 83 -2.12 19.26 5.24
N GLN A 84 -1.33 19.37 6.31
CA GLN A 84 0.03 19.93 6.28
C GLN A 84 1.06 18.87 5.86
N VAL A 85 0.93 17.64 6.35
CA VAL A 85 1.91 16.56 6.11
C VAL A 85 1.79 15.95 4.72
N LEU A 86 0.57 15.82 4.17
CA LEU A 86 0.36 15.20 2.87
C LEU A 86 1.12 15.92 1.74
N PRO A 87 1.09 17.26 1.58
CA PRO A 87 1.92 17.97 0.60
C PRO A 87 3.42 17.65 0.69
N GLU A 88 3.95 17.49 1.90
CA GLU A 88 5.36 17.18 2.13
C GLU A 88 5.68 15.76 1.65
N PHE A 89 4.82 14.78 1.98
CA PHE A 89 4.95 13.42 1.46
C PHE A 89 4.82 13.38 -0.08
N LEU A 90 3.87 14.12 -0.66
CA LEU A 90 3.71 14.19 -2.11
C LEU A 90 4.96 14.83 -2.77
N THR A 91 5.60 15.80 -2.12
CA THR A 91 6.86 16.36 -2.60
C THR A 91 7.99 15.34 -2.50
N PHE A 92 8.08 14.64 -1.37
CA PHE A 92 9.06 13.58 -1.14
C PHE A 92 8.94 12.47 -2.20
N ALA A 93 7.73 12.00 -2.50
CA ALA A 93 7.52 10.87 -3.39
C ALA A 93 7.66 11.24 -4.89
N GLY A 94 7.42 12.48 -5.30
CA GLY A 94 7.50 12.90 -6.70
C GLY A 94 6.70 12.01 -7.67
N ASP A 95 7.20 11.76 -8.88
CA ASP A 95 6.52 10.84 -9.82
C ASP A 95 6.96 9.37 -9.65
N ASP A 96 7.62 9.02 -8.55
CA ASP A 96 8.05 7.64 -8.29
C ASP A 96 6.88 6.68 -8.17
N ILE A 97 7.15 5.40 -8.47
CA ILE A 97 6.23 4.30 -8.18
C ILE A 97 6.11 4.16 -6.66
N LEU A 98 4.87 4.12 -6.17
CA LEU A 98 4.61 3.89 -4.76
C LEU A 98 4.59 2.40 -4.45
N VAL A 99 5.18 1.98 -3.33
CA VAL A 99 5.27 0.58 -2.93
C VAL A 99 4.80 0.43 -1.50
N GLY A 100 4.13 -0.67 -1.20
CA GLY A 100 3.69 -0.97 0.16
C GLY A 100 3.12 -2.37 0.25
N HIS A 101 2.92 -2.87 1.46
CA HIS A 101 2.40 -4.22 1.68
C HIS A 101 0.90 -4.15 1.95
N ASN A 102 0.09 -4.75 1.08
CA ASN A 102 -1.37 -4.62 1.10
C ASN A 102 -1.88 -3.19 0.81
N ILE A 103 -1.02 -2.35 0.23
CA ILE A 103 -1.22 -0.92 0.01
C ILE A 103 -2.45 -0.60 -0.85
N GLN A 104 -2.78 -1.49 -1.77
CA GLN A 104 -3.90 -1.33 -2.71
C GLN A 104 -5.25 -1.26 -2.00
N THR A 105 -5.40 -2.00 -0.90
CA THR A 105 -6.67 -2.16 -0.21
C THR A 105 -6.82 -1.23 0.99
N PHE A 106 -5.72 -0.62 1.44
CA PHE A 106 -5.63 0.17 2.66
C PHE A 106 -5.05 1.57 2.38
N ASP A 107 -3.72 1.73 2.38
CA ASP A 107 -3.05 3.04 2.40
C ASP A 107 -3.40 3.92 1.20
N MET A 108 -3.42 3.33 -0.01
CA MET A 108 -3.78 4.07 -1.22
C MET A 108 -5.18 4.68 -1.12
N LYS A 109 -6.11 4.06 -0.38
CA LYS A 109 -7.47 4.60 -0.23
C LYS A 109 -7.49 5.86 0.64
N PHE A 110 -6.65 5.93 1.67
CA PHE A 110 -6.49 7.14 2.47
C PHE A 110 -5.88 8.25 1.60
N LEU A 111 -4.77 7.97 0.91
CA LEU A 111 -4.17 8.97 0.02
C LEU A 111 -5.14 9.46 -1.06
N TYR A 112 -5.90 8.58 -1.72
CA TYR A 112 -6.90 9.00 -2.70
C TYR A 112 -7.98 9.88 -2.09
N ARG A 113 -8.51 9.51 -0.93
CA ARG A 113 -9.52 10.31 -0.22
C ARG A 113 -8.98 11.69 0.13
N ASP A 114 -7.79 11.75 0.72
CA ASP A 114 -7.24 13.00 1.23
C ASP A 114 -6.75 13.92 0.11
N CYS A 115 -6.20 13.36 -0.98
CA CYS A 115 -5.90 14.16 -2.18
C CYS A 115 -7.16 14.75 -2.80
N GLU A 116 -8.25 13.98 -2.89
CA GLU A 116 -9.52 14.48 -3.42
C GLU A 116 -10.12 15.56 -2.51
N ARG A 117 -10.12 15.33 -1.19
CA ARG A 117 -10.65 16.25 -0.17
C ARG A 117 -9.88 17.57 -0.11
N LEU A 118 -8.54 17.52 -0.17
CA LEU A 118 -7.68 18.68 0.05
C LEU A 118 -7.33 19.42 -1.24
N PHE A 119 -7.19 18.70 -2.36
CA PHE A 119 -6.69 19.26 -3.62
C PHE A 119 -7.67 19.14 -4.77
N GLN A 120 -8.80 18.43 -4.61
CA GLN A 120 -9.75 18.11 -5.69
C GLN A 120 -9.08 17.40 -6.87
N GLN A 121 -8.07 16.58 -6.56
CA GLN A 121 -7.27 15.86 -7.54
C GLN A 121 -7.01 14.43 -7.08
N LYS A 122 -6.77 13.55 -8.05
CA LYS A 122 -6.41 12.16 -7.82
C LYS A 122 -4.90 12.00 -7.83
N LEU A 123 -4.41 11.14 -6.94
CA LEU A 123 -3.03 10.67 -6.96
C LEU A 123 -2.77 9.85 -8.23
N THR A 124 -1.79 10.26 -9.03
CA THR A 124 -1.51 9.67 -10.35
C THR A 124 -0.41 8.62 -10.31
N ASN A 125 0.29 8.45 -9.19
CA ASN A 125 1.39 7.49 -9.08
C ASN A 125 0.88 6.08 -9.31
N ASP A 126 1.54 5.39 -10.22
CA ASP A 126 1.46 3.95 -10.31
C ASP A 126 2.05 3.34 -9.03
N TYR A 127 1.62 2.13 -8.68
CA TYR A 127 2.01 1.52 -7.42
C TYR A 127 2.16 0.00 -7.49
N VAL A 128 3.01 -0.56 -6.62
CA VAL A 128 3.16 -2.01 -6.42
C VAL A 128 2.66 -2.37 -5.03
N ASP A 129 1.78 -3.37 -4.98
CA ASP A 129 1.40 -4.03 -3.73
C ASP A 129 2.28 -5.27 -3.52
N THR A 130 3.20 -5.23 -2.55
CA THR A 130 4.14 -6.33 -2.31
C THR A 130 3.45 -7.61 -1.84
N LEU A 131 2.24 -7.53 -1.27
CA LEU A 131 1.43 -8.72 -0.96
C LEU A 131 0.99 -9.44 -2.24
N ARG A 132 0.71 -8.70 -3.32
CA ARG A 132 0.39 -9.29 -4.63
C ARG A 132 1.61 -9.97 -5.24
N VAL A 133 2.77 -9.33 -5.15
CA VAL A 133 4.03 -9.94 -5.58
C VAL A 133 4.34 -11.21 -4.79
N ALA A 134 4.13 -11.19 -3.47
CA ALA A 134 4.30 -12.36 -2.62
C ALA A 134 3.34 -13.50 -2.98
N LYS A 135 2.09 -13.20 -3.37
CA LYS A 135 1.14 -14.22 -3.86
C LYS A 135 1.61 -14.90 -5.13
N LEU A 136 2.29 -14.16 -6.02
CA LEU A 136 2.91 -14.74 -7.21
C LEU A 136 4.06 -15.65 -6.81
N CYS A 137 4.97 -15.16 -5.97
CA CYS A 137 6.19 -15.89 -5.58
C CYS A 137 5.87 -17.17 -4.78
N PHE A 138 4.87 -17.12 -3.92
CA PHE A 138 4.54 -18.18 -2.96
C PHE A 138 3.07 -18.60 -3.04
N PRO A 139 2.56 -19.16 -4.16
CA PRO A 139 1.13 -19.39 -4.35
C PRO A 139 0.52 -20.37 -3.34
N GLU A 140 1.31 -21.31 -2.82
CA GLU A 140 0.85 -22.35 -1.89
C GLU A 140 0.76 -21.89 -0.43
N TRP A 141 1.26 -20.69 -0.10
CA TRP A 141 1.24 -20.22 1.29
C TRP A 141 -0.16 -19.80 1.74
N ARG A 142 -0.49 -20.12 2.99
CA ARG A 142 -1.78 -19.73 3.59
C ARG A 142 -1.82 -18.23 3.90
N HIS A 143 -0.78 -17.72 4.56
CA HIS A 143 -0.62 -16.33 4.93
C HIS A 143 0.71 -15.79 4.39
N ARG A 144 0.74 -14.50 4.08
CA ARG A 144 1.91 -13.78 3.53
C ARG A 144 1.96 -12.38 4.14
N ARG A 145 1.69 -12.27 5.44
CA ARG A 145 1.85 -11.00 6.15
C ARG A 145 3.31 -10.57 6.03
N LEU A 146 3.57 -9.29 6.17
CA LEU A 146 4.93 -8.78 6.11
C LEU A 146 5.86 -9.50 7.10
N SER A 147 5.37 -9.78 8.32
CA SER A 147 6.09 -10.56 9.32
C SER A 147 6.37 -12.01 8.90
N ASP A 148 5.41 -12.69 8.26
CA ASP A 148 5.60 -14.07 7.76
C ASP A 148 6.72 -14.12 6.71
N LEU A 149 6.78 -13.11 5.82
CA LEU A 149 7.81 -12.99 4.79
C LEU A 149 9.16 -12.60 5.38
N ALA A 150 9.17 -11.67 6.35
CA ALA A 150 10.38 -11.26 7.03
C ALA A 150 11.04 -12.43 7.78
N GLU A 151 10.25 -13.21 8.52
CA GLU A 151 10.71 -14.42 9.20
C GLU A 151 11.32 -15.43 8.22
N HIS A 152 10.65 -15.69 7.09
CA HIS A 152 11.15 -16.60 6.07
C HIS A 152 12.52 -16.21 5.52
N TYR A 153 12.76 -14.92 5.30
CA TYR A 153 14.04 -14.42 4.79
C TYR A 153 15.08 -14.14 5.88
N GLY A 154 14.76 -14.42 7.16
CA GLY A 154 15.66 -14.13 8.29
C GLY A 154 15.86 -12.64 8.54
N ILE A 155 14.90 -11.80 8.16
CA ILE A 155 14.91 -10.35 8.41
C ILE A 155 14.45 -10.11 9.85
N SER A 156 15.24 -9.34 10.61
CA SER A 156 14.90 -8.98 11.98
C SER A 156 13.59 -8.20 12.06
N THR A 157 12.66 -8.69 12.87
CA THR A 157 11.40 -8.01 13.21
C THR A 157 11.50 -7.14 14.46
N ARG A 158 12.71 -6.99 15.04
CA ARG A 158 12.92 -6.18 16.24
C ARG A 158 12.53 -4.72 15.97
N GLY A 159 11.52 -4.24 16.69
CA GLY A 159 11.00 -2.88 16.52
C GLY A 159 9.99 -2.71 15.37
N ALA A 160 9.44 -3.81 14.83
CA ALA A 160 8.23 -3.78 13.99
C ALA A 160 7.07 -3.13 14.75
N HIS A 161 6.05 -2.61 14.04
CA HIS A 161 4.97 -1.75 14.57
C HIS A 161 5.36 -0.28 14.76
N ARG A 162 6.41 0.15 14.08
CA ARG A 162 6.70 1.57 13.83
C ARG A 162 6.80 1.73 12.33
N ALA A 163 6.01 2.64 11.74
CA ALA A 163 5.82 2.69 10.29
C ALA A 163 7.13 2.78 9.51
N LEU A 164 8.15 3.49 10.01
CA LEU A 164 9.46 3.56 9.35
C LEU A 164 10.25 2.25 9.41
N THR A 165 10.19 1.51 10.52
CA THR A 165 10.80 0.18 10.62
C THR A 165 10.09 -0.79 9.67
N ASP A 166 8.77 -0.72 9.61
CA ASP A 166 7.97 -1.54 8.71
C ASP A 166 8.25 -1.21 7.24
N CYS A 167 8.49 0.06 6.90
CA CYS A 167 8.99 0.46 5.59
C CYS A 167 10.32 -0.20 5.23
N LYS A 168 11.31 -0.17 6.14
CA LYS A 168 12.63 -0.80 5.92
C LYS A 168 12.54 -2.33 5.81
N MET A 169 11.67 -2.95 6.61
CA MET A 169 11.42 -4.39 6.54
C MET A 169 10.75 -4.77 5.21
N ASN A 170 9.71 -4.05 4.81
CA ASN A 170 9.02 -4.27 3.54
C ASN A 170 9.94 -4.02 2.34
N GLN A 171 10.83 -3.04 2.41
CA GLN A 171 11.86 -2.79 1.40
C GLN A 171 12.73 -4.03 1.21
N GLN A 172 13.29 -4.58 2.29
CA GLN A 172 14.11 -5.79 2.21
C GLN A 172 13.33 -6.99 1.67
N VAL A 173 12.08 -7.19 2.14
CA VAL A 173 11.19 -8.23 1.63
C VAL A 173 10.94 -8.06 0.13
N PHE A 174 10.72 -6.85 -0.35
CA PHE A 174 10.49 -6.57 -1.76
C PHE A 174 11.71 -6.89 -2.62
N GLU A 175 12.93 -6.59 -2.15
CA GLU A 175 14.17 -6.98 -2.83
C GLU A 175 14.37 -8.50 -2.88
N TYR A 176 13.97 -9.24 -1.84
CA TYR A 176 13.97 -10.70 -1.90
C TYR A 176 12.92 -11.25 -2.87
N LEU A 177 11.71 -10.68 -2.86
CA LEU A 177 10.67 -11.03 -3.82
C LEU A 177 11.11 -10.77 -5.27
N ALA A 178 11.90 -9.72 -5.52
CA ALA A 178 12.50 -9.46 -6.82
C ALA A 178 13.36 -10.65 -7.29
N LYS A 179 14.22 -11.18 -6.41
CA LYS A 179 15.05 -12.36 -6.70
C LYS A 179 14.21 -13.62 -6.94
N GLU A 180 13.09 -13.77 -6.23
CA GLU A 180 12.14 -14.87 -6.49
C GLU A 180 11.48 -14.73 -7.87
N LEU A 181 11.04 -13.52 -8.23
CA LEU A 181 10.49 -13.22 -9.56
C LEU A 181 11.50 -13.48 -10.69
N GLU A 182 12.79 -13.24 -10.48
CA GLU A 182 13.84 -13.52 -11.46
C GLU A 182 13.95 -15.01 -11.78
N LYS A 183 13.85 -15.87 -10.75
CA LYS A 183 13.90 -17.34 -10.88
C LYS A 183 12.66 -17.92 -11.57
N MET A 184 11.57 -17.17 -11.65
CA MET A 184 10.34 -17.65 -12.27
C MET A 184 10.44 -17.75 -13.79
N PRO A 185 9.96 -18.85 -14.41
CA PRO A 185 9.79 -18.92 -15.85
C PRO A 185 8.90 -17.77 -16.34
N ALA A 186 9.21 -17.15 -17.48
CA ALA A 186 8.42 -16.04 -18.01
C ALA A 186 6.92 -16.35 -18.12
N ALA A 187 6.56 -17.61 -18.41
CA ALA A 187 5.18 -18.10 -18.45
C ALA A 187 4.44 -18.08 -17.10
N LYS A 188 5.17 -18.07 -15.97
CA LYS A 188 4.60 -17.96 -14.61
C LYS A 188 4.66 -16.54 -14.03
N LYS A 189 5.35 -15.60 -14.70
CA LYS A 189 5.38 -14.18 -14.29
C LYS A 189 4.06 -13.45 -14.56
N GLN A 190 3.21 -14.01 -15.41
CA GLN A 190 1.83 -13.53 -15.56
C GLN A 190 0.97 -14.11 -14.45
N SER A 191 0.37 -13.24 -13.65
CA SER A 191 -0.61 -13.67 -12.66
C SER A 191 -1.73 -14.45 -13.37
N LYS A 192 -2.20 -15.55 -12.78
CA LYS A 192 -3.49 -16.15 -13.18
C LYS A 192 -4.68 -15.24 -12.81
N GLU A 193 -4.42 -14.08 -12.20
CA GLU A 193 -5.45 -13.13 -11.81
C GLU A 193 -5.90 -12.38 -13.08
N LYS A 194 -7.18 -12.51 -13.44
CA LYS A 194 -7.79 -11.68 -14.48
C LYS A 194 -7.71 -10.22 -14.04
N ILE A 195 -7.16 -9.35 -14.89
CA ILE A 195 -7.02 -7.91 -14.61
C ILE A 195 -8.17 -7.14 -15.28
N CYS A 196 -8.75 -6.20 -14.55
CA CYS A 196 -9.80 -5.31 -15.03
C CYS A 196 -9.23 -4.37 -16.12
N PRO A 197 -9.84 -4.32 -17.32
CA PRO A 197 -9.36 -3.47 -18.41
C PRO A 197 -9.55 -1.98 -18.15
N GLU A 198 -10.47 -1.60 -17.25
CA GLU A 198 -10.74 -0.18 -16.96
C GLU A 198 -9.75 0.45 -15.98
N CYS A 199 -9.40 -0.26 -14.91
CA CYS A 199 -8.61 0.31 -13.81
C CYS A 199 -7.31 -0.45 -13.50
N GLY A 200 -7.05 -1.58 -14.16
CA GLY A 200 -5.85 -2.39 -13.92
C GLY A 200 -5.87 -3.20 -12.62
N LEU A 201 -6.93 -3.13 -11.81
CA LEU A 201 -7.07 -3.93 -10.59
C LEU A 201 -7.46 -5.38 -10.91
N PRO A 202 -7.14 -6.35 -10.04
CA PRO A 202 -7.58 -7.72 -10.21
C PRO A 202 -9.11 -7.83 -10.23
N MET A 203 -9.62 -8.80 -10.96
CA MET A 203 -11.00 -9.23 -10.94
C MET A 203 -11.14 -10.50 -10.13
N LYS A 204 -12.26 -10.62 -9.42
CA LYS A 204 -12.61 -11.84 -8.69
C LYS A 204 -13.92 -12.40 -9.22
N LYS A 205 -14.04 -13.72 -9.27
CA LYS A 205 -15.32 -14.40 -9.50
C LYS A 205 -16.29 -14.07 -8.36
N ARG A 206 -17.52 -13.75 -8.72
CA ARG A 206 -18.64 -13.43 -7.83
C ARG A 206 -19.89 -14.11 -8.35
N ASN A 207 -20.83 -14.41 -7.47
CA ASN A 207 -22.13 -14.96 -7.84
C ASN A 207 -23.17 -13.84 -7.91
N GLY A 208 -23.92 -13.81 -9.01
CA GLY A 208 -25.04 -12.89 -9.23
C GLY A 208 -26.31 -13.64 -9.62
N ARG A 209 -27.39 -12.88 -9.86
CA ARG A 209 -28.70 -13.41 -10.26
C ARG A 209 -28.64 -14.30 -11.52
N PHE A 210 -27.69 -14.02 -12.42
CA PHE A 210 -27.56 -14.69 -13.72
C PHE A 210 -26.40 -15.69 -13.79
N GLY A 211 -25.81 -16.06 -12.64
CA GLY A 211 -24.67 -16.97 -12.56
C GLY A 211 -23.39 -16.30 -12.07
N GLU A 212 -22.28 -17.01 -12.26
CA GLU A 212 -20.94 -16.51 -11.91
C GLU A 212 -20.50 -15.42 -12.91
N PHE A 213 -19.82 -14.39 -12.42
CA PHE A 213 -19.24 -13.34 -13.25
C PHE A 213 -17.93 -12.86 -12.62
N TRP A 214 -17.04 -12.31 -13.45
CA TRP A 214 -15.87 -11.57 -13.00
C TRP A 214 -16.28 -10.16 -12.61
N GLY A 215 -16.01 -9.77 -11.37
CA GLY A 215 -16.21 -8.39 -10.89
C GLY A 215 -14.89 -7.77 -10.44
N CYS A 216 -14.67 -6.50 -10.82
CA CYS A 216 -13.50 -5.76 -10.38
C CYS A 216 -13.38 -5.74 -8.83
N THR A 217 -12.16 -5.90 -8.31
CA THR A 217 -11.88 -5.76 -6.87
C THR A 217 -11.92 -4.31 -6.40
N GLY A 218 -11.84 -3.35 -7.31
CA GLY A 218 -11.97 -1.91 -7.05
C GLY A 218 -13.40 -1.40 -6.87
N TYR A 219 -14.41 -2.27 -6.79
CA TYR A 219 -15.79 -1.86 -6.47
C TYR A 219 -15.85 -1.19 -5.08
N PRO A 220 -16.62 -0.09 -4.89
CA PRO A 220 -17.59 0.49 -5.84
C PRO A 220 -17.02 1.50 -6.84
N ASP A 221 -15.76 1.92 -6.69
CA ASP A 221 -15.11 2.93 -7.55
C ASP A 221 -14.96 2.47 -9.00
N CYS A 222 -14.72 1.17 -9.21
CA CYS A 222 -14.75 0.53 -10.53
C CYS A 222 -15.83 -0.56 -10.53
N ARG A 223 -16.85 -0.36 -11.36
CA ARG A 223 -18.01 -1.25 -11.49
C ARG A 223 -17.89 -2.24 -12.66
N HIS A 224 -16.71 -2.33 -13.28
CA HIS A 224 -16.48 -3.24 -14.39
C HIS A 224 -16.79 -4.69 -14.01
N THR A 225 -17.53 -5.36 -14.89
CA THR A 225 -17.88 -6.77 -14.77
C THR A 225 -17.79 -7.44 -16.14
N GLU A 226 -17.42 -8.71 -16.15
CA GLU A 226 -17.39 -9.55 -17.35
C GLU A 226 -18.02 -10.90 -17.01
N ASN A 227 -18.74 -11.51 -17.95
CA ASN A 227 -19.26 -12.86 -17.75
C ASN A 227 -18.10 -13.86 -17.66
N THR A 228 -18.25 -14.92 -16.85
CA THR A 228 -17.26 -16.00 -16.75
C THR A 228 -17.18 -16.85 -17.99
#